data_AF-A0A9D6J706-F1
#
_entry.id   AF-A0A9D6J706-F1
#
_cell.length_a   1.000
_cell.length_b   1.000
_cell.length_c   1.000
_cell.angle_alpha   90.00
_cell.angle_beta   90.00
_cell.angle_gamma   90.00
#
_symmetry.space_group_name_H-M   'P 1'
#
loop_
_entity.id
_entity.type
_entity.pdbx_description
1 polymer ?
#
loop_
_entity_poly.entity_id
_entity_poly.type
_entity_poly.pdbx_seq_one_letter_code
_entity_poly.pdbx_strand_id
1 'polypeptide(L)' 'MHIEIFTDGRVLVDGQEVDSTWKAETVLKEFLTNPAALSFKKSKSKVG' A
#
# COMPACT_ATOMS: atom_id res chain seq x y z
N MET A 1 6.59 8.24 -4.59
CA MET A 1 5.77 7.11 -4.15
C MET A 1 6.64 5.87 -4.17
N HIS A 2 6.85 5.28 -3.00
CA HIS A 2 7.65 4.08 -2.76
C HIS A 2 6.71 2.95 -2.34
N ILE A 3 6.92 1.75 -2.88
CA ILE A 3 6.17 0.55 -2.54
C ILE A 3 7.12 -0.54 -2.05
N GLU A 4 6.75 -1.19 -0.96
CA GLU A 4 7.46 -2.35 -0.41
C GLU A 4 6.48 -3.52 -0.36
N ILE A 5 6.86 -4.66 -0.96
CA ILE A 5 6.03 -5.87 -1.01
C ILE A 5 6.79 -6.97 -0.27
N PHE A 6 6.16 -7.53 0.75
CA PHE A 6 6.74 -8.56 1.60
C PHE A 6 6.25 -9.94 1.18
N THR A 7 7.08 -10.97 1.42
CA THR A 7 6.76 -12.37 1.08
C THR A 7 5.63 -12.94 1.93
N ASP A 8 5.29 -12.30 3.05
CA ASP A 8 4.15 -12.62 3.90
C ASP A 8 2.82 -12.03 3.40
N GLY A 9 2.84 -11.31 2.27
CA GLY A 9 1.67 -10.71 1.63
C GLY A 9 1.38 -9.27 2.05
N ARG A 10 2.14 -8.71 3.00
CA ARG A 10 2.00 -7.29 3.37
C ARG A 10 2.52 -6.38 2.26
N VAL A 11 1.90 -5.21 2.16
CA VAL A 11 2.32 -4.14 1.25
C VAL A 11 2.37 -2.84 2.00
N LEU A 12 3.46 -2.09 1.84
CA LEU A 12 3.60 -0.75 2.36
C LEU A 12 3.69 0.22 1.19
N VAL A 13 2.98 1.34 1.27
CA VAL A 13 3.13 2.47 0.35
C VAL A 13 3.49 3.71 1.15
N ASP A 14 4.64 4.29 0.81
CA ASP A 14 5.26 5.41 1.54
C ASP A 14 5.31 5.15 3.07
N GLY A 15 5.63 3.91 3.46
CA GLY A 15 5.74 3.46 4.85
C GLY A 15 4.41 3.16 5.55
N GLN A 16 3.27 3.20 4.85
CA GLN A 16 1.96 2.85 5.40
C GLN A 16 1.50 1.51 4.87
N GLU A 17 1.16 0.60 5.79
CA GLU A 17 0.57 -0.68 5.43
C GLU A 17 -0.77 -0.47 4.74
N VAL A 18 -0.91 -1.09 3.57
CA VAL A 18 -2.14 -1.11 2.80
C VAL A 18 -3.13 -2.04 3.49
N ASP A 19 -4.41 -1.67 3.49
CA ASP A 19 -5.47 -2.49 4.08
C ASP A 19 -5.36 -3.95 3.59
N SER A 20 -5.42 -4.89 4.54
CA SER A 20 -5.36 -6.35 4.33
C SER A 20 -6.37 -6.90 3.30
N THR A 21 -7.39 -6.13 2.93
CA THR A 21 -8.33 -6.47 1.86
C THR A 21 -7.73 -6.37 0.46
N TRP A 22 -6.65 -5.62 0.27
CA TRP A 22 -5.99 -5.47 -1.02
C TRP A 22 -4.91 -6.52 -1.21
N LYS A 23 -5.05 -7.32 -2.27
CA LYS A 23 -3.98 -8.24 -2.69
C LYS A 23 -2.77 -7.47 -3.19
N ALA A 24 -1.57 -7.96 -2.88
CA ALA A 24 -0.33 -7.35 -3.33
C ALA A 24 -0.25 -7.16 -4.85
N GLU A 25 -0.77 -8.12 -5.62
CA GLU A 25 -0.81 -8.06 -7.08
C GLU A 25 -1.67 -6.88 -7.58
N THR A 26 -2.81 -6.62 -6.92
CA THR A 26 -3.69 -5.50 -7.23
C THR A 26 -3.01 -4.17 -6.92
N VAL A 27 -2.36 -4.06 -5.76
CA VAL A 27 -1.63 -2.84 -5.37
C VAL A 27 -0.47 -2.57 -6.34
N LEU A 28 0.30 -3.60 -6.70
CA LEU A 28 1.40 -3.48 -7.66
C LEU A 28 0.89 -3.05 -9.04
N LYS A 29 -0.21 -3.64 -9.51
CA LYS A 29 -0.82 -3.25 -10.79
C LYS A 29 -1.21 -1.78 -10.78
N GLU A 30 -1.95 -1.33 -9.77
CA GLU A 30 -2.36 0.07 -9.62
C GLU A 30 -1.16 1.01 -9.49
N PHE A 31 -0.11 0.62 -8.77
CA PHE A 31 1.14 1.39 -8.66
C PHE A 31 1.77 1.64 -10.02
N LEU A 32 1.77 0.63 -10.90
CA LEU A 32 2.36 0.69 -12.23
C LEU A 32 1.48 1.41 -13.25
N THR A 33 0.15 1.30 -13.14
CA THR A 33 -0.79 1.84 -14.13
C THR A 33 -1.37 3.20 -13.79
N ASN A 34 -1.66 3.46 -12.51
CA ASN A 34 -2.22 4.71 -12.03
C ASN A 34 -1.81 4.99 -10.58
N PRO A 35 -0.56 5.42 -10.36
CA PRO A 35 -0.03 5.68 -9.02
C PRO A 35 -0.85 6.69 -8.20
N ALA A 36 -1.56 7.61 -8.85
CA ALA A 36 -2.40 8.60 -8.18
C ALA A 36 -3.68 8.00 -7.55
N ALA A 37 -4.14 6.84 -8.03
CA ALA A 37 -5.28 6.12 -7.46
C ALA A 37 -4.96 5.49 -6.09
N LEU A 38 -3.68 5.22 -5.82
CA LEU A 38 -3.17 4.72 -4.54
C LEU A 38 -3.11 5.80 -3.46
N SER A 39 -4.02 6.77 -3.49
CA SER A 39 -4.18 7.77 -2.43
C SER A 39 -4.72 7.08 -1.17
N PHE A 40 -3.83 6.37 -0.47
CA PHE A 40 -4.10 5.85 0.85
C PHE A 40 -4.26 7.07 1.74
N LYS A 41 -5.52 7.39 2.09
CA LYS A 41 -5.81 8.37 3.13
C LYS A 41 -4.95 7.96 4.31
N LYS A 42 -3.98 8.80 4.69
CA LYS A 42 -3.09 8.55 5.82
C LYS A 42 -3.92 8.08 6.99
N SER A 43 -4.04 6.78 7.18
CA SER A 43 -4.68 6.26 8.36
C SER A 43 -3.72 6.68 9.45
N LYS A 44 -4.19 7.55 10.35
CA LYS A 44 -3.41 7.95 11.50
C LYS A 44 -3.14 6.66 12.29
N SER A 45 -2.01 6.03 12.00
CA SER A 45 -1.41 5.05 12.90
C SER A 45 -1.17 5.82 14.18
N LYS A 46 -2.11 5.66 15.11
CA LYS A 46 -2.06 6.20 16.46
C LYS A 46 -0.97 5.39 17.15
N VAL A 47 0.26 5.89 17.08
CA VAL A 47 1.35 5.43 17.93
C VAL A 47 0.92 5.77 19.35
N GLY A 48 0.51 4.75 20.10
CA GLY A 48 0.31 4.79 21.54
C GLY A 48 1.61 4.47 22.25
#